data_AF-A0A0J9FFM2-F1
#
_entry.id   AF-A0A0J9FFM2-F1
#
_cell.length_a   1.000
_cell.length_b   1.000
_cell.length_c   1.000
_cell.angle_alpha   90.00
_cell.angle_beta   90.00
_cell.angle_gamma   90.00
#
_symmetry.space_group_name_H-M   'P 1'
#
loop_
_entity.id
_entity.type
_entity.pdbx_description
1 polymer ?
#
loop_
_entity_poly.entity_id
_entity_poly.type
_entity_poly.pdbx_seq_one_letter_code
_entity_poly.pdbx_strand_id
1 'polypeptide(L)'
;MLNLRVSSKKQAKIKLALQGCAGSGKTYSALLLAYGLCNDWTKIAIIDSENGSADLYAHLGAYNVLSLSDNFTPETYIQAIEVCEGAGMEVIIIDSISQCWDNLLEYHAGLQGNSFTNWQKVTPRINAFMQKVLQSGSHVICTMRCKQDYVLSEKNGKMIPEKVGLKAVMRDGIDYEFTIVFDINMKHQTIASKDRTNLFIGKPDFTITPATGQIILDWCNDGVNLEMIRSKIKSSKTIEELTAIYHQFPEWYQQLTSDFMQKKEVLMDKQNQPTINYTPNYIRYGNNAVAASQS
;
A
#
# COMPACT_ATOMS: atom_id res chain seq x y z
N MET A 1 -13.38 18.00 -9.96
CA MET A 1 -13.29 19.19 -9.07
C MET A 1 -12.01 19.11 -8.26
N LEU A 2 -11.23 20.18 -8.22
CA LEU A 2 -10.04 20.29 -7.36
C LEU A 2 -10.50 20.79 -5.98
N ASN A 3 -10.25 20.02 -4.92
CA ASN A 3 -10.64 20.36 -3.54
C ASN A 3 -9.41 20.37 -2.63
N LEU A 4 -9.20 21.46 -1.90
CA LEU A 4 -8.18 21.54 -0.85
C LEU A 4 -8.66 20.80 0.40
N ARG A 5 -7.80 19.99 1.01
CA ARG A 5 -8.09 19.28 2.27
C ARG A 5 -6.94 19.44 3.25
N VAL A 6 -7.24 19.38 4.54
CA VAL A 6 -6.22 19.23 5.58
C VAL A 6 -5.52 17.88 5.40
N SER A 7 -4.19 17.88 5.50
CA SER A 7 -3.40 16.66 5.38
C SER A 7 -3.73 15.70 6.52
N SER A 8 -3.79 14.42 6.19
CA SER A 8 -3.95 13.35 7.18
C SER A 8 -3.30 12.10 6.59
N LYS A 9 -2.57 11.34 7.42
CA LYS A 9 -2.11 9.99 7.09
C LYS A 9 -3.36 9.08 7.04
N LYS A 10 -4.09 9.10 5.93
CA LYS A 10 -5.14 8.09 5.64
C LYS A 10 -4.41 6.83 5.18
N GLN A 11 -4.62 5.70 5.88
CA GLN A 11 -4.21 4.32 5.51
C GLN A 11 -3.25 4.29 4.29
N ALA A 12 -2.02 4.74 4.50
CA ALA A 12 -1.10 4.89 3.38
C ALA A 12 -0.72 3.50 2.87
N LYS A 13 -0.83 3.26 1.56
CA LYS A 13 -0.39 2.00 0.98
C LYS A 13 1.06 2.13 0.57
N ILE A 14 1.93 1.41 1.27
CA ILE A 14 3.37 1.53 1.08
C ILE A 14 3.76 1.10 -0.33
N LYS A 15 4.67 1.87 -0.95
CA LYS A 15 5.36 1.52 -2.18
C LYS A 15 6.83 1.38 -1.84
N LEU A 16 7.33 0.16 -1.87
CA LEU A 16 8.66 -0.19 -1.38
C LEU A 16 9.46 -0.88 -2.49
N ALA A 17 10.76 -0.65 -2.50
CA ALA A 17 11.68 -1.32 -3.39
C ALA A 17 12.77 -2.09 -2.63
N LEU A 18 13.09 -3.30 -3.10
CA LEU A 18 14.24 -4.09 -2.70
C LEU A 18 15.23 -4.18 -3.85
N GLN A 19 16.46 -3.71 -3.68
CA GLN A 19 17.50 -3.83 -4.70
C GLN A 19 18.70 -4.61 -4.18
N GLY A 20 19.35 -5.36 -5.07
CA GLY A 20 20.52 -6.16 -4.71
C GLY A 20 20.93 -7.17 -5.77
N CYS A 21 22.13 -7.72 -5.59
CA CYS A 21 22.70 -8.75 -6.46
C CYS A 21 21.83 -10.01 -6.55
N ALA A 22 22.04 -10.83 -7.59
CA ALA A 22 21.48 -12.17 -7.61
C ALA A 22 22.05 -12.98 -6.42
N GLY A 23 21.16 -13.68 -5.70
CA GLY A 23 21.49 -14.42 -4.48
C GLY A 23 21.44 -13.61 -3.19
N SER A 24 21.15 -12.31 -3.21
CA SER A 24 21.07 -11.50 -1.96
C SER A 24 19.82 -11.76 -1.11
N GLY A 25 18.82 -12.49 -1.61
CA GLY A 25 17.61 -12.85 -0.85
C GLY A 25 16.40 -11.93 -1.06
N LYS A 26 16.33 -11.18 -2.17
CA LYS A 26 15.24 -10.22 -2.47
C LYS A 26 13.84 -10.85 -2.37
N THR A 27 13.59 -11.95 -3.07
CA THR A 27 12.29 -12.65 -3.09
C THR A 27 11.86 -13.08 -1.69
N TYR A 28 12.78 -13.72 -0.96
CA TYR A 28 12.57 -14.15 0.43
C TYR A 28 12.23 -12.96 1.34
N SER A 29 13.03 -11.89 1.29
CA SER A 29 12.78 -10.68 2.07
C SER A 29 11.46 -9.98 1.69
N ALA A 30 11.09 -9.99 0.40
CA ALA A 30 9.82 -9.43 -0.06
C ALA A 30 8.62 -10.19 0.54
N LEU A 31 8.68 -11.53 0.57
CA LEU A 31 7.63 -12.38 1.15
C LEU A 31 7.48 -12.13 2.66
N LEU A 32 8.59 -12.01 3.40
CA LEU A 32 8.54 -11.70 4.83
C LEU A 32 7.98 -10.30 5.11
N LEU A 33 8.37 -9.30 4.32
CA LEU A 33 7.78 -7.95 4.40
C LEU A 33 6.28 -7.99 4.10
N ALA A 34 5.88 -8.69 3.05
CA ALA A 34 4.49 -8.81 2.64
C ALA A 34 3.65 -9.45 3.76
N TYR A 35 4.13 -10.53 4.36
CA TYR A 35 3.45 -11.15 5.49
C TYR A 35 3.36 -10.18 6.68
N GLY A 36 4.40 -9.42 6.99
CA GLY A 36 4.31 -8.40 8.04
C GLY A 36 3.33 -7.26 7.76
N LEU A 37 2.99 -7.00 6.49
CA LEU A 37 2.09 -5.91 6.09
C LEU A 37 0.60 -6.29 6.13
N CYS A 38 0.25 -7.57 6.08
CA CYS A 38 -1.15 -8.03 6.11
C CYS A 38 -1.43 -9.15 7.11
N ASN A 39 -0.40 -9.83 7.63
CA ASN A 39 -0.48 -10.97 8.53
C ASN A 39 -1.37 -12.13 8.00
N ASP A 40 -1.51 -12.24 6.68
CA ASP A 40 -2.28 -13.27 5.99
C ASP A 40 -1.61 -13.63 4.66
N TRP A 41 -1.07 -14.84 4.56
CA TRP A 41 -0.41 -15.33 3.35
C TRP A 41 -1.34 -15.37 2.13
N THR A 42 -2.62 -15.66 2.34
CA THR A 42 -3.60 -15.81 1.25
C THR A 42 -3.94 -14.47 0.56
N LYS A 43 -3.56 -13.35 1.20
CA LYS A 43 -3.72 -11.97 0.69
C LYS A 43 -2.49 -11.43 -0.04
N ILE A 44 -1.46 -12.26 -0.19
CA ILE A 44 -0.22 -11.90 -0.88
C ILE A 44 -0.24 -12.51 -2.27
N ALA A 45 0.09 -11.69 -3.27
CA ALA A 45 0.38 -12.18 -4.62
C ALA A 45 1.77 -11.73 -5.06
N ILE A 46 2.50 -12.62 -5.70
CA ILE A 46 3.78 -12.32 -6.38
C ILE A 46 3.61 -12.45 -7.88
N ILE A 47 3.90 -11.36 -8.59
CA ILE A 47 4.04 -11.32 -10.04
C ILE A 47 5.48 -11.73 -10.36
N ASP A 48 5.66 -12.97 -10.81
CA ASP A 48 6.96 -13.61 -11.00
C ASP A 48 7.40 -13.54 -12.47
N SER A 49 8.46 -12.78 -12.72
CA SER A 49 9.20 -12.68 -14.00
C SER A 49 10.59 -13.31 -13.93
N GLU A 50 10.90 -13.99 -12.82
CA GLU A 50 12.17 -14.62 -12.47
C GLU A 50 12.11 -16.15 -12.64
N ASN A 51 11.22 -16.64 -13.51
CA ASN A 51 11.11 -18.04 -13.93
C ASN A 51 10.88 -19.05 -12.78
N GLY A 52 9.88 -18.78 -11.93
CA GLY A 52 9.50 -19.69 -10.84
C GLY A 52 10.32 -19.52 -9.56
N SER A 53 11.03 -18.40 -9.41
CA SER A 53 11.78 -18.11 -8.19
C SER A 53 10.87 -18.03 -6.96
N ALA A 54 9.62 -17.62 -7.17
CA ALA A 54 8.60 -17.56 -6.14
C ALA A 54 8.30 -18.95 -5.56
N ASP A 55 8.21 -19.99 -6.38
CA ASP A 55 7.79 -21.33 -5.94
C ASP A 55 8.80 -22.00 -5.00
N LEU A 56 10.07 -21.58 -5.04
CA LEU A 56 11.13 -22.05 -4.14
C LEU A 56 10.82 -21.75 -2.66
N TYR A 57 9.96 -20.76 -2.41
CA TYR A 57 9.61 -20.29 -1.07
C TYR A 57 8.21 -20.72 -0.60
N ALA A 58 7.57 -21.68 -1.29
CA ALA A 58 6.22 -22.14 -0.96
C ALA A 58 6.08 -22.67 0.49
N HIS A 59 7.18 -23.09 1.10
CA HIS A 59 7.24 -23.51 2.51
C HIS A 59 6.97 -22.37 3.52
N LEU A 60 7.06 -21.10 3.11
CA LEU A 60 6.78 -19.95 3.98
C LEU A 60 5.29 -19.77 4.26
N GLY A 61 4.44 -20.05 3.28
CA GLY A 61 2.99 -19.90 3.42
C GLY A 61 2.25 -19.98 2.09
N ALA A 62 0.92 -19.98 2.16
CA ALA A 62 0.03 -20.13 1.01
C ALA A 62 -0.25 -18.81 0.28
N TYR A 63 0.80 -18.18 -0.26
CA TYR A 63 0.66 -17.00 -1.14
C TYR A 63 0.35 -17.38 -2.58
N ASN A 64 -0.14 -16.42 -3.35
CA ASN A 64 -0.53 -16.60 -4.75
C ASN A 64 0.61 -16.20 -5.70
N VAL A 65 0.77 -16.93 -6.80
CA VAL A 65 1.79 -16.64 -7.81
C VAL A 65 1.10 -16.33 -9.14
N LEU A 66 1.50 -15.23 -9.79
CA LEU A 66 1.13 -14.88 -11.15
C LEU A 66 2.42 -14.86 -11.98
N SER A 67 2.68 -15.95 -12.71
CA SER A 67 3.88 -16.06 -13.55
C SER A 67 3.71 -15.28 -14.85
N LEU A 68 4.70 -14.45 -15.19
CA LEU A 68 4.81 -13.80 -16.49
C LEU A 68 5.73 -14.63 -17.38
N SER A 69 5.16 -15.24 -18.42
CA SER A 69 5.91 -15.99 -19.44
C SER A 69 6.18 -15.09 -20.67
N ASP A 70 7.46 -14.83 -20.93
CA ASP A 70 8.07 -14.19 -22.11
C ASP A 70 7.59 -12.79 -22.53
N ASN A 71 6.53 -12.25 -21.94
CA ASN A 71 5.99 -10.92 -22.26
C ASN A 71 6.21 -9.92 -21.11
N PHE A 72 7.41 -9.35 -21.03
CA PHE A 72 7.79 -8.39 -19.99
C PHE A 72 7.49 -6.94 -20.38
N THR A 73 6.35 -6.68 -21.04
CA THR A 73 5.98 -5.30 -21.41
C THR A 73 5.33 -4.55 -20.24
N PRO A 74 5.50 -3.22 -20.14
CA PRO A 74 4.81 -2.40 -19.13
C PRO A 74 3.30 -2.67 -19.05
N GLU A 75 2.65 -2.88 -20.19
CA GLU A 75 1.23 -3.16 -20.30
C GLU A 75 0.85 -4.50 -19.66
N THR A 76 1.67 -5.54 -19.85
CA THR A 76 1.46 -6.83 -19.18
C THR A 76 1.62 -6.72 -17.66
N TYR A 77 2.61 -5.96 -17.18
CA TYR A 77 2.74 -5.70 -15.74
C TYR A 77 1.55 -4.93 -15.17
N ILE A 78 1.02 -3.94 -15.90
CA ILE A 78 -0.20 -3.21 -15.51
C ILE A 78 -1.39 -4.17 -15.37
N GLN A 79 -1.60 -5.04 -16.37
CA GLN A 79 -2.66 -6.04 -16.34
C GLN A 79 -2.49 -7.04 -15.19
N ALA A 80 -1.26 -7.49 -14.92
CA ALA A 80 -0.98 -8.37 -13.80
C ALA A 80 -1.32 -7.72 -12.45
N ILE A 81 -0.99 -6.44 -12.27
CA ILE A 81 -1.40 -5.67 -11.07
C ILE A 81 -2.94 -5.62 -10.99
N GLU A 82 -3.63 -5.37 -12.10
CA GLU A 82 -5.11 -5.34 -12.14
C GLU A 82 -5.73 -6.68 -11.77
N VAL A 83 -5.14 -7.80 -12.19
CA VAL A 83 -5.59 -9.15 -11.79
C VAL A 83 -5.45 -9.32 -10.28
N CYS A 84 -4.30 -8.95 -9.70
CA CYS A 84 -4.10 -9.03 -8.25
C CYS A 84 -5.07 -8.14 -7.48
N GLU A 85 -5.31 -6.91 -7.94
CA GLU A 85 -6.28 -5.98 -7.34
C GLU A 85 -7.71 -6.53 -7.43
N GLY A 86 -8.10 -7.06 -8.59
CA GLY A 86 -9.41 -7.68 -8.81
C GLY A 86 -9.64 -8.93 -7.95
N ALA A 87 -8.58 -9.66 -7.63
CA ALA A 87 -8.60 -10.78 -6.70
C ALA A 87 -8.58 -10.35 -5.21
N GLY A 88 -8.51 -9.05 -4.92
CA GLY A 88 -8.53 -8.52 -3.55
C GLY A 88 -7.24 -8.79 -2.77
N MET A 89 -6.09 -8.84 -3.45
CA MET A 89 -4.78 -8.99 -2.82
C MET A 89 -4.38 -7.70 -2.10
N GLU A 90 -3.93 -7.81 -0.86
CA GLU A 90 -3.57 -6.66 -0.02
C GLU A 90 -2.12 -6.23 -0.20
N VAL A 91 -1.26 -7.20 -0.55
CA VAL A 91 0.15 -6.96 -0.89
C VAL A 91 0.48 -7.61 -2.23
N ILE A 92 1.04 -6.80 -3.13
CA ILE A 92 1.49 -7.23 -4.46
C ILE A 92 3.01 -7.12 -4.48
N ILE A 93 3.69 -8.24 -4.68
CA ILE A 93 5.12 -8.30 -4.93
C ILE A 93 5.33 -8.34 -6.44
N ILE A 94 6.23 -7.53 -6.98
CA ILE A 94 6.64 -7.56 -8.39
C ILE A 94 8.10 -7.98 -8.42
N ASP A 95 8.37 -9.23 -8.81
CA ASP A 95 9.69 -9.84 -8.81
C ASP A 95 10.11 -10.24 -10.23
N SER A 96 10.85 -9.42 -10.97
CA SER A 96 11.32 -8.08 -10.68
C SER A 96 10.80 -7.07 -11.70
N ILE A 97 11.01 -5.78 -11.45
CA ILE A 97 10.71 -4.73 -12.44
C ILE A 97 11.84 -4.53 -13.46
N SER A 98 13.00 -5.15 -13.25
CA SER A 98 14.16 -4.99 -14.15
C SER A 98 13.90 -5.61 -15.54
N GLN A 99 13.20 -6.73 -15.63
CA GLN A 99 12.82 -7.37 -16.91
C GLN A 99 11.97 -6.42 -17.77
N CYS A 100 11.06 -5.67 -17.14
CA CYS A 100 10.25 -4.66 -17.82
C CYS A 100 11.11 -3.56 -18.44
N TRP A 101 12.16 -3.14 -17.73
CA TRP A 101 13.10 -2.15 -18.23
C TRP A 101 13.98 -2.70 -19.35
N ASP A 102 14.50 -3.92 -19.21
CA ASP A 102 15.30 -4.57 -20.24
C ASP A 102 14.49 -4.74 -21.54
N ASN A 103 13.21 -5.13 -21.45
CA ASN A 103 12.30 -5.19 -22.60
C ASN A 103 12.16 -3.83 -23.31
N LEU A 104 12.02 -2.74 -22.55
CA LEU A 104 11.93 -1.39 -23.11
C LEU A 104 13.24 -0.92 -23.75
N LEU A 105 14.40 -1.31 -23.19
CA LEU A 105 15.70 -1.04 -23.79
C LEU A 105 15.89 -1.79 -25.10
N GLU A 106 15.45 -3.05 -25.18
CA GLU A 106 15.46 -3.82 -26.42
C GLU A 106 14.53 -3.21 -27.47
N TYR A 107 13.30 -2.85 -27.08
CA TYR A 107 12.37 -2.13 -27.93
C TYR A 107 12.99 -0.81 -28.45
N HIS A 108 13.64 -0.03 -27.56
CA HIS A 108 14.33 1.20 -27.94
C HIS A 108 15.45 0.93 -28.97
N ALA A 109 16.27 -0.11 -28.75
CA ALA A 109 17.37 -0.47 -29.64
C ALA A 109 16.91 -0.90 -31.04
N GLY A 110 15.71 -1.49 -31.15
CA GLY A 110 15.09 -1.86 -32.42
C GLY A 110 14.48 -0.69 -33.21
N LEU A 111 14.34 0.50 -32.62
CA LEU A 111 13.77 1.66 -33.29
C LEU A 111 14.80 2.36 -34.19
N GLN A 112 14.42 2.61 -35.44
CA GLN A 112 15.22 3.42 -36.37
C GLN A 112 15.10 4.92 -36.05
N GLY A 113 16.10 5.70 -36.47
CA GLY A 113 16.11 7.15 -36.34
C GLY A 113 16.85 7.67 -35.10
N ASN A 114 16.52 8.89 -34.68
CA ASN A 114 17.23 9.56 -33.60
C ASN A 114 16.82 9.04 -32.21
N SER A 115 17.82 8.65 -31.40
CA SER A 115 17.65 8.12 -30.04
C SER A 115 16.79 9.02 -29.14
N PHE A 116 17.02 10.34 -29.15
CA PHE A 116 16.24 11.27 -28.33
C PHE A 116 14.74 11.26 -28.69
N THR A 117 14.41 11.12 -29.98
CA THR A 117 13.01 11.03 -30.42
C THR A 117 12.42 9.66 -30.09
N ASN A 118 13.21 8.59 -30.14
CA ASN A 118 12.77 7.24 -29.77
C ASN A 118 12.37 7.12 -28.29
N TRP A 119 13.03 7.86 -27.40
CA TRP A 119 12.61 7.95 -26.00
C TRP A 119 11.18 8.48 -25.79
N GLN A 120 10.62 9.24 -26.74
CA GLN A 120 9.22 9.67 -26.68
C GLN A 120 8.24 8.49 -26.81
N LYS A 121 8.67 7.37 -27.39
CA LYS A 121 7.87 6.13 -27.49
C LYS A 121 8.01 5.22 -26.27
N VAL A 122 9.13 5.33 -25.55
CA VAL A 122 9.46 4.47 -24.39
C VAL A 122 8.99 5.09 -23.08
N THR A 123 9.27 6.39 -22.89
CA THR A 123 9.01 7.12 -21.64
C THR A 123 7.56 7.05 -21.19
N PRO A 124 6.54 7.22 -22.07
CA PRO A 124 5.15 7.13 -21.64
C PRO A 124 4.78 5.75 -21.09
N ARG A 125 5.34 4.66 -21.65
CA ARG A 125 5.02 3.29 -21.26
C ARG A 125 5.56 2.96 -19.86
N ILE A 126 6.83 3.29 -19.59
CA ILE A 126 7.39 3.10 -18.25
C ILE A 126 6.71 4.01 -17.22
N ASN A 127 6.37 5.24 -17.60
CA ASN A 127 5.63 6.15 -16.72
C ASN A 127 4.25 5.59 -16.39
N ALA A 128 3.52 5.03 -17.36
CA ALA A 128 2.22 4.39 -17.13
C ALA A 128 2.32 3.22 -16.15
N PHE A 129 3.33 2.36 -16.31
CA PHE A 129 3.58 1.26 -15.37
C PHE A 129 3.87 1.77 -13.95
N MET A 130 4.76 2.75 -13.81
CA MET A 130 5.06 3.32 -12.50
C MET A 130 3.85 4.02 -11.88
N GLN A 131 3.06 4.74 -12.67
CA GLN A 131 1.81 5.33 -12.19
C GLN A 131 0.83 4.27 -11.68
N LYS A 132 0.71 3.12 -12.36
CA LYS A 132 -0.11 2.00 -11.88
C LYS A 132 0.38 1.47 -10.53
N VAL A 133 1.69 1.27 -10.37
CA VAL A 133 2.30 0.87 -9.09
C VAL A 133 1.95 1.87 -7.97
N LEU A 134 2.14 3.17 -8.24
CA LEU A 134 1.94 4.25 -7.27
C LEU A 134 0.47 4.44 -6.87
N GLN A 135 -0.45 4.30 -7.82
CA GLN A 135 -1.89 4.51 -7.61
C GLN A 135 -2.60 3.27 -7.08
N SER A 136 -1.93 2.11 -7.05
CA SER A 136 -2.52 0.87 -6.57
C SER A 136 -3.04 0.98 -5.13
N GLY A 137 -4.24 0.43 -4.89
CA GLY A 137 -4.88 0.37 -3.57
C GLY A 137 -4.25 -0.65 -2.61
N SER A 138 -3.31 -1.45 -3.09
CA SER A 138 -2.58 -2.47 -2.32
C SER A 138 -1.19 -1.95 -1.92
N HIS A 139 -0.60 -2.57 -0.90
CA HIS A 139 0.83 -2.40 -0.65
C HIS A 139 1.60 -3.02 -1.82
N VAL A 140 2.62 -2.33 -2.34
CA VAL A 140 3.41 -2.84 -3.47
C VAL A 140 4.89 -2.91 -3.08
N ILE A 141 5.48 -4.08 -3.29
CA ILE A 141 6.90 -4.34 -3.11
C ILE A 141 7.49 -4.68 -4.47
N CYS A 142 8.38 -3.85 -4.99
CA CYS A 142 9.12 -4.14 -6.22
C CYS A 142 10.51 -4.67 -5.88
N THR A 143 10.99 -5.67 -6.60
CA THR A 143 12.41 -6.03 -6.56
C THR A 143 13.12 -5.48 -7.79
N MET A 144 14.40 -5.14 -7.63
CA MET A 144 15.28 -4.68 -8.70
C MET A 144 16.57 -5.47 -8.68
N ARG A 145 17.01 -5.89 -9.86
CA ARG A 145 18.36 -6.44 -10.06
C ARG A 145 19.37 -5.28 -10.02
N CYS A 146 20.55 -5.52 -9.46
CA CYS A 146 21.67 -4.58 -9.57
C CYS A 146 22.72 -5.09 -10.56
N LYS A 147 23.38 -4.16 -11.27
CA LYS A 147 24.63 -4.43 -11.97
C LYS A 147 25.64 -4.98 -10.98
N GLN A 148 26.29 -6.06 -11.37
CA GLN A 148 27.20 -6.82 -10.53
C GLN A 148 28.63 -6.45 -10.90
N ASP A 149 29.45 -6.23 -9.89
CA ASP A 149 30.90 -6.09 -10.03
C ASP A 149 31.59 -6.92 -8.95
N TYR A 150 32.89 -7.19 -9.14
CA TYR A 150 33.71 -7.94 -8.21
C TYR A 150 34.78 -7.01 -7.64
N VAL A 151 34.71 -6.76 -6.34
CA VAL A 151 35.77 -6.07 -5.60
C VAL A 151 36.60 -7.09 -4.84
N LEU A 152 37.91 -6.88 -4.74
CA LEU A 152 38.76 -7.72 -3.90
C LEU A 152 38.63 -7.28 -2.44
N SER A 153 38.09 -8.15 -1.58
CA SER A 153 38.06 -7.95 -0.13
C SER A 153 39.15 -8.78 0.54
N GLU A 154 39.87 -8.19 1.47
CA GLU A 154 40.82 -8.93 2.30
C GLU A 154 40.04 -9.72 3.38
N LYS A 155 40.20 -11.05 3.38
CA LYS A 155 39.72 -11.93 4.46
C LYS A 155 40.87 -12.83 4.88
N ASN A 156 41.27 -12.73 6.14
CA ASN A 156 42.37 -13.52 6.73
C ASN A 156 43.69 -13.40 5.94
N GLY A 157 44.06 -12.18 5.52
CA GLY A 157 45.31 -11.92 4.78
C GLY A 157 45.32 -12.39 3.33
N LYS A 158 44.17 -12.86 2.80
CA LYS A 158 44.00 -13.23 1.38
C LYS A 158 42.96 -12.32 0.73
N MET A 159 43.28 -11.86 -0.48
CA MET A 159 42.33 -11.11 -1.32
C MET A 159 41.35 -12.09 -1.96
N ILE A 160 40.06 -11.96 -1.64
CA ILE A 160 38.98 -12.79 -2.15
C ILE A 160 38.03 -11.90 -2.96
N PRO A 161 37.68 -12.26 -4.21
CA PRO A 161 36.69 -11.52 -4.98
C PRO A 161 35.31 -11.62 -4.30
N GLU A 162 34.76 -10.48 -3.92
CA GLU A 162 33.44 -10.31 -3.34
C GLU A 162 32.54 -9.57 -4.32
N LYS A 163 31.35 -10.13 -4.52
CA LYS A 163 30.35 -9.60 -5.44
C LYS A 163 29.64 -8.42 -4.79
N VAL A 164 29.68 -7.26 -5.44
CA VAL A 164 29.01 -6.03 -5.00
C VAL A 164 28.00 -5.54 -6.04
N GLY A 165 26.90 -4.97 -5.57
CA GLY A 165 25.89 -4.35 -6.42
C GLY A 165 26.22 -2.87 -6.60
N LEU A 166 26.38 -2.41 -7.84
CA LEU A 166 26.75 -1.01 -8.11
C LEU A 166 25.55 -0.08 -8.26
N LYS A 167 24.61 -0.46 -9.13
CA LYS A 167 23.44 0.36 -9.50
C LYS A 167 22.30 -0.55 -9.92
N ALA A 168 21.06 -0.20 -9.56
CA ALA A 168 19.88 -0.88 -10.08
C ALA A 168 19.85 -0.90 -11.61
N VAL A 169 19.43 -2.03 -12.18
CA VAL A 169 19.11 -2.17 -13.60
C VAL A 169 17.71 -1.61 -13.80
N MET A 170 17.65 -0.28 -13.88
CA MET A 170 16.41 0.47 -14.04
C MET A 170 16.70 1.87 -14.59
N ARG A 171 15.65 2.60 -14.99
CA ARG A 171 15.74 4.01 -15.36
C ARG A 171 16.29 4.86 -14.21
N ASP A 172 17.14 5.82 -14.54
CA ASP A 172 17.67 6.78 -13.58
C ASP A 172 16.54 7.55 -12.88
N GLY A 173 16.64 7.65 -11.54
CA GLY A 173 15.67 8.33 -10.70
C GLY A 173 14.43 7.51 -10.33
N ILE A 174 14.37 6.21 -10.67
CA ILE A 174 13.22 5.37 -10.30
C ILE A 174 13.02 5.26 -8.78
N ASP A 175 14.11 5.39 -8.02
CA ASP A 175 14.12 5.39 -6.57
C ASP A 175 13.26 6.52 -6.01
N TYR A 176 13.11 7.66 -6.70
CA TYR A 176 12.27 8.79 -6.29
C TYR A 176 10.78 8.43 -6.16
N GLU A 177 10.32 7.40 -6.86
CA GLU A 177 8.93 6.95 -6.87
C GLU A 177 8.57 6.17 -5.58
N PHE A 178 9.52 5.44 -4.99
CA PHE A 178 9.25 4.59 -3.82
C PHE A 178 9.29 5.38 -2.51
N THR A 179 8.53 4.93 -1.51
CA THR A 179 8.57 5.50 -0.14
C THR A 179 9.82 5.06 0.60
N ILE A 180 10.19 3.79 0.44
CA ILE A 180 11.37 3.15 1.01
C ILE A 180 12.09 2.39 -0.10
N VAL A 181 13.42 2.50 -0.13
CA VAL A 181 14.31 1.67 -0.95
C VAL A 181 15.31 1.01 -0.01
N PHE A 182 15.32 -0.32 -0.06
CA PHE A 182 16.21 -1.17 0.72
C PHE A 182 17.24 -1.83 -0.17
N ASP A 183 18.50 -1.76 0.25
CA ASP A 183 19.63 -2.38 -0.42
C ASP A 183 20.02 -3.62 0.35
N ILE A 184 19.91 -4.79 -0.29
CA ILE A 184 20.20 -6.08 0.33
C ILE A 184 21.55 -6.60 -0.18
N ASN A 185 22.48 -6.80 0.74
CA ASN A 185 23.82 -7.30 0.46
C ASN A 185 23.89 -8.84 0.43
N MET A 186 25.05 -9.40 0.09
CA MET A 186 25.25 -10.85 -0.04
C MET A 186 25.22 -11.61 1.30
N LYS A 187 25.21 -10.90 2.44
CA LYS A 187 25.02 -11.48 3.78
C LYS A 187 23.56 -11.45 4.22
N HIS A 188 22.63 -11.14 3.32
CA HIS A 188 21.20 -10.95 3.60
C HIS A 188 20.93 -9.84 4.62
N GLN A 189 21.85 -8.87 4.72
CA GLN A 189 21.66 -7.67 5.53
C GLN A 189 21.18 -6.53 4.63
N THR A 190 20.35 -5.68 5.22
CA THR A 190 19.60 -4.62 4.57
C THR A 190 19.98 -3.28 5.14
N ILE A 191 20.19 -2.30 4.28
CA ILE A 191 20.30 -0.88 4.62
C ILE A 191 19.27 -0.07 3.84
N ALA A 192 18.75 1.01 4.42
CA ALA A 192 17.86 1.92 3.73
C ALA A 192 18.65 2.98 2.96
N SER A 193 18.65 2.89 1.62
CA SER A 193 19.23 3.93 0.74
C SER A 193 18.29 5.11 0.55
N LYS A 194 16.99 4.89 0.72
CA LYS A 194 15.96 5.92 0.77
C LYS A 194 14.87 5.53 1.75
N ASP A 195 14.42 6.47 2.56
CA ASP A 195 13.33 6.24 3.50
C ASP A 195 12.62 7.57 3.84
N ARG A 196 11.35 7.68 3.44
CA ARG A 196 10.47 8.83 3.76
C ARG A 196 9.69 8.64 5.07
N THR A 197 9.79 7.48 5.70
CA THR A 197 9.09 7.16 6.95
C THR A 197 9.94 7.48 8.18
N ASN A 198 11.26 7.68 8.00
CA ASN A 198 12.27 7.84 9.06
C ASN A 198 12.35 6.64 10.01
N LEU A 199 11.93 5.46 9.55
CA LEU A 199 11.94 4.23 10.36
C LEU A 199 13.28 3.51 10.29
N PHE A 200 14.03 3.68 9.20
CA PHE A 200 15.21 2.89 8.86
C PHE A 200 16.42 3.73 8.44
N ILE A 201 16.23 4.97 8.00
CA ILE A 201 17.33 5.84 7.59
C ILE A 201 18.35 6.04 8.74
N GLY A 202 19.65 5.91 8.42
CA GLY A 202 20.74 6.10 9.38
C GLY A 202 20.83 5.02 10.47
N LYS A 203 20.04 3.95 10.38
CA LYS A 203 20.15 2.79 11.29
C LYS A 203 21.19 1.78 10.79
N PRO A 204 21.77 0.96 11.69
CA PRO A 204 22.65 -0.13 11.29
C PRO A 204 21.96 -1.14 10.36
N ASP A 205 22.77 -1.85 9.58
CA ASP A 205 22.34 -2.97 8.75
C ASP A 205 21.55 -4.00 9.56
N PHE A 206 20.43 -4.47 9.01
CA PHE A 206 19.53 -5.41 9.68
C PHE A 206 19.04 -6.51 8.73
N THR A 207 18.57 -7.63 9.26
CA THR A 207 17.90 -8.67 8.47
C THR A 207 16.40 -8.41 8.46
N ILE A 208 15.80 -8.41 7.28
CA ILE A 208 14.36 -8.28 7.10
C ILE A 208 13.65 -9.48 7.74
N THR A 209 12.64 -9.19 8.55
CA THR A 209 11.75 -10.19 9.18
C THR A 209 10.29 -9.73 9.04
N PRO A 210 9.29 -10.58 9.35
CA PRO A 210 7.89 -10.14 9.42
C PRO A 210 7.67 -8.90 10.30
N ALA A 211 8.44 -8.75 11.40
CA ALA A 211 8.37 -7.58 12.26
C ALA A 211 8.73 -6.28 11.52
N THR A 212 9.60 -6.34 10.51
CA THR A 212 9.92 -5.18 9.66
C THR A 212 8.67 -4.72 8.89
N GLY A 213 7.88 -5.65 8.34
CA GLY A 213 6.63 -5.34 7.66
C GLY A 213 5.58 -4.75 8.62
N GLN A 214 5.49 -5.30 9.84
CA GLN A 214 4.58 -4.80 10.87
C GLN A 214 4.90 -3.35 11.26
N ILE A 215 6.18 -3.01 11.46
CA ILE A 215 6.60 -1.62 11.77
C ILE A 215 6.20 -0.65 10.65
N ILE A 216 6.29 -1.09 9.39
CA ILE A 216 5.85 -0.28 8.23
C ILE A 216 4.33 -0.15 8.22
N LEU A 217 3.58 -1.22 8.49
CA LEU A 217 2.13 -1.19 8.59
C LEU A 217 1.67 -0.23 9.69
N ASP A 218 2.28 -0.29 10.86
CA ASP A 218 2.01 0.60 11.98
C ASP A 218 2.22 2.06 11.57
N TRP A 219 3.32 2.38 10.89
CA TRP A 219 3.56 3.73 10.37
C TRP A 219 2.54 4.18 9.31
N CYS A 220 2.08 3.26 8.46
CA CYS A 220 1.03 3.52 7.47
C CYS A 220 -0.31 3.86 8.15
N ASN A 221 -0.52 3.30 9.34
CA ASN A 221 -1.72 3.44 10.17
C ASN A 221 -1.62 4.50 11.25
N ASP A 222 -0.43 5.02 11.55
CA ASP A 222 -0.12 6.00 12.61
C ASP A 222 -0.89 7.35 12.48
N GLY A 223 -1.53 7.61 11.34
CA GLY A 223 -2.49 8.73 11.19
C GLY A 223 -3.95 8.41 11.48
N VAL A 224 -4.25 7.14 11.70
CA VAL A 224 -5.56 6.60 12.05
C VAL A 224 -5.45 6.15 13.51
N ASN A 225 -5.59 7.09 14.43
CA ASN A 225 -5.61 6.72 15.84
C ASN A 225 -6.99 6.13 16.22
N LEU A 226 -6.97 5.26 17.22
CA LEU A 226 -8.15 4.58 17.76
C LEU A 226 -9.24 5.58 18.21
N GLU A 227 -8.82 6.74 18.73
CA GLU A 227 -9.73 7.82 19.15
C GLU A 227 -10.45 8.50 17.99
N MET A 228 -9.80 8.64 16.82
CA MET A 228 -10.37 9.23 15.62
C MET A 228 -11.43 8.30 15.06
N ILE A 229 -11.18 6.99 15.02
CA ILE A 229 -12.18 6.02 14.60
C ILE A 229 -13.35 6.01 15.60
N ARG A 230 -13.08 6.00 16.91
CA ARG A 230 -14.13 6.14 17.94
C ARG A 230 -14.94 7.42 17.78
N SER A 231 -14.31 8.54 17.46
CA SER A 231 -14.98 9.82 17.19
C SER A 231 -15.88 9.75 15.95
N LYS A 232 -15.42 9.06 14.88
CA LYS A 232 -16.24 8.79 13.69
C LYS A 232 -17.43 7.87 14.00
N ILE A 233 -17.23 6.79 14.76
CA ILE A 233 -18.30 5.90 15.21
C ILE A 233 -19.33 6.71 16.00
N LYS A 234 -18.89 7.51 16.99
CA LYS A 234 -19.77 8.35 17.80
C LYS A 234 -20.54 9.38 16.97
N SER A 235 -19.91 9.98 15.97
CA SER A 235 -20.52 11.01 15.13
C SER A 235 -21.41 10.49 13.99
N SER A 236 -21.35 9.18 13.66
CA SER A 236 -22.25 8.56 12.68
C SER A 236 -23.73 8.74 13.04
N LYS A 237 -24.55 9.03 12.03
CA LYS A 237 -25.98 9.33 12.19
C LYS A 237 -26.89 8.25 11.64
N THR A 238 -26.38 7.41 10.73
CA THR A 238 -27.15 6.31 10.13
C THR A 238 -26.38 5.00 10.22
N ILE A 239 -27.12 3.89 10.05
CA ILE A 239 -26.52 2.56 10.05
C ILE A 239 -25.59 2.41 8.84
N GLU A 240 -25.94 2.98 7.69
CA GLU A 240 -25.12 2.96 6.47
C GLU A 240 -23.77 3.66 6.68
N GLU A 241 -23.75 4.82 7.34
CA GLU A 241 -22.50 5.51 7.70
C GLU A 241 -21.65 4.65 8.65
N LEU A 242 -22.28 4.02 9.63
CA LEU A 242 -21.60 3.14 10.57
C LEU A 242 -21.00 1.91 9.87
N THR A 243 -21.73 1.31 8.94
CA THR A 243 -21.26 0.18 8.11
C THR A 243 -20.15 0.60 7.13
N ALA A 244 -20.21 1.81 6.58
CA ALA A 244 -19.12 2.33 5.75
C ALA A 244 -17.83 2.52 6.56
N ILE A 245 -17.93 3.06 7.80
CA ILE A 245 -16.78 3.17 8.71
C ILE A 245 -16.24 1.78 9.08
N TYR A 246 -17.13 0.82 9.30
CA TYR A 246 -16.77 -0.57 9.59
C TYR A 246 -15.92 -1.20 8.48
N HIS A 247 -16.35 -1.09 7.22
CA HIS A 247 -15.60 -1.63 6.08
C HIS A 247 -14.36 -0.81 5.72
N GLN A 248 -14.29 0.46 6.15
CA GLN A 248 -13.13 1.31 5.91
C GLN A 248 -11.92 0.93 6.79
N PHE A 249 -12.14 0.35 7.97
CA PHE A 249 -11.08 0.07 8.94
C PHE A 249 -11.11 -1.39 9.45
N PRO A 250 -10.97 -2.40 8.56
CA PRO A 250 -11.11 -3.81 8.93
C PRO A 250 -10.05 -4.27 9.95
N GLU A 251 -8.81 -3.76 9.84
CA GLU A 251 -7.71 -4.04 10.79
C GLU A 251 -8.01 -3.65 12.25
N TRP A 252 -8.94 -2.71 12.49
CA TRP A 252 -9.27 -2.22 13.83
C TRP A 252 -10.48 -2.93 14.46
N TYR A 253 -11.07 -3.91 13.77
CA TYR A 253 -12.33 -4.56 14.19
C TYR A 253 -12.24 -5.17 15.59
N GLN A 254 -11.21 -5.95 15.88
CA GLN A 254 -11.06 -6.61 17.19
C GLN A 254 -11.07 -5.62 18.36
N GLN A 255 -10.56 -4.40 18.16
CA GLN A 255 -10.40 -3.40 19.20
C GLN A 255 -11.63 -2.46 19.30
N LEU A 256 -12.46 -2.38 18.26
CA LEU A 256 -13.60 -1.46 18.16
C LEU A 256 -14.96 -2.17 18.11
N THR A 257 -15.01 -3.50 18.17
CA THR A 257 -16.25 -4.28 18.08
C THR A 257 -17.33 -3.77 19.05
N SER A 258 -16.95 -3.49 20.31
CA SER A 258 -17.87 -2.95 21.31
C SER A 258 -18.39 -1.56 20.95
N ASP A 259 -17.53 -0.68 20.45
CA ASP A 259 -17.90 0.69 20.03
C ASP A 259 -18.93 0.65 18.88
N PHE A 260 -18.73 -0.24 17.90
CA PHE A 260 -19.66 -0.44 16.79
C PHE A 260 -21.01 -1.02 17.24
N MET A 261 -21.01 -2.03 18.11
CA MET A 261 -22.23 -2.65 18.61
C MET A 261 -23.10 -1.65 19.40
N GLN A 262 -22.49 -0.90 20.33
CA GLN A 262 -23.19 0.11 21.13
C GLN A 262 -23.79 1.20 20.24
N LYS A 263 -23.04 1.69 19.25
CA LYS A 263 -23.56 2.73 18.36
C LYS A 263 -24.71 2.23 17.48
N LYS A 264 -24.63 0.98 17.00
CA LYS A 264 -25.68 0.36 16.19
C LYS A 264 -26.99 0.26 16.97
N GLU A 265 -26.92 -0.17 18.23
CA GLU A 265 -28.08 -0.25 19.14
C GLU A 265 -28.75 1.12 19.30
N VAL A 266 -27.97 2.17 19.60
CA VAL A 266 -28.48 3.54 19.73
C VAL A 266 -29.16 4.06 18.45
N LEU A 267 -28.63 3.70 17.28
CA LEU A 267 -29.21 4.11 16.00
C LEU A 267 -30.50 3.35 15.66
N MET A 268 -30.58 2.07 16.02
CA MET A 268 -31.78 1.25 15.87
C MET A 268 -32.92 1.72 16.78
N ASP A 269 -32.63 2.06 18.02
CA ASP A 269 -33.64 2.60 18.95
C ASP A 269 -34.20 3.95 18.48
N LYS A 270 -33.36 4.79 17.88
CA LYS A 270 -33.81 6.07 17.29
C LYS A 270 -34.72 5.88 16.07
N GLN A 271 -34.54 4.81 15.29
CA GLN A 271 -35.46 4.49 14.20
C GLN A 271 -36.81 3.96 14.69
N ASN A 272 -36.87 3.40 15.90
CA ASN A 272 -38.06 2.78 16.47
C ASN A 272 -38.89 3.71 17.40
N GLN A 273 -38.48 4.97 17.61
CA GLN A 273 -39.26 5.92 18.41
C GLN A 273 -40.46 6.50 17.63
N PRO A 274 -41.70 6.39 18.13
CA PRO A 274 -42.87 6.96 17.48
C PRO A 274 -42.85 8.49 17.53
N THR A 275 -43.11 9.15 16.40
CA THR A 275 -43.29 10.60 16.32
C THR A 275 -44.54 11.04 17.09
N ILE A 276 -44.37 11.62 18.27
CA ILE A 276 -45.47 12.22 19.03
C ILE A 276 -45.78 13.60 18.42
N ASN A 277 -46.80 13.66 17.56
CA ASN A 277 -47.38 14.93 17.10
C ASN A 277 -48.26 15.51 18.21
N TYR A 278 -47.73 16.45 18.99
CA TYR A 278 -48.51 17.17 20.00
C TYR A 278 -49.17 18.41 19.36
N THR A 279 -50.46 18.33 19.06
CA THR A 279 -51.29 19.50 18.71
C THR A 279 -52.03 19.98 19.95
N PRO A 280 -51.70 21.16 20.53
CA PRO A 280 -52.41 21.68 21.69
C PRO A 280 -53.80 22.22 21.30
N ASN A 281 -54.86 21.65 21.89
CA ASN A 281 -56.23 22.16 21.81
C ASN A 281 -56.42 23.31 22.81
N TYR A 282 -56.56 24.54 22.33
CA TYR A 282 -56.99 25.67 23.15
C TYR A 282 -58.52 25.72 23.23
N ILE A 283 -59.10 25.43 24.40
CA ILE A 283 -60.51 25.73 24.70
C ILE A 283 -60.58 27.15 25.29
N ARG A 284 -61.23 28.08 24.57
CA ARG A 284 -61.55 29.43 25.09
C ARG A 284 -62.82 29.36 25.94
N TYR A 285 -62.70 29.59 27.25
CA TYR A 285 -63.83 29.99 28.10
C TYR A 285 -63.92 31.52 28.13
N GLY A 286 -65.11 32.05 27.82
CA GLY A 286 -65.38 33.47 27.65
C GLY A 286 -65.57 34.22 28.97
N ASN A 287 -65.27 35.52 28.92
CA ASN A 287 -65.73 36.54 29.87
C ASN A 287 -65.82 37.88 29.12
N ASN A 288 -67.04 38.29 28.76
CA ASN A 288 -67.32 39.67 28.37
C ASN A 288 -68.32 40.24 29.37
N ALA A 289 -67.81 40.99 30.35
CA ALA A 289 -68.56 41.97 31.10
C ALA A 289 -68.19 43.34 30.52
N VAL A 290 -69.16 44.06 29.94
CA VAL A 290 -69.00 45.47 29.58
C VAL A 290 -70.15 46.26 30.21
N ALA A 291 -69.74 47.26 30.98
CA ALA A 291 -70.54 48.16 31.78
C ALA A 291 -71.34 49.17 30.94
N ALA A 292 -72.42 49.66 31.56
CA ALA A 292 -73.33 50.67 31.06
C ALA A 292 -72.71 52.07 30.98
N SER A 293 -73.21 52.88 30.05
CA SER A 293 -73.28 54.34 30.17
C SER A 293 -74.52 54.85 29.45
N GLN A 294 -75.43 55.45 30.21
CA GLN A 294 -76.59 56.21 29.75
C GLN A 294 -76.19 57.62 29.27
N SER A 295 -77.11 58.20 28.49
CA SER A 295 -77.28 59.58 28.00
C SER A 295 -76.29 60.09 26.96
#